data_AF-A0A392RKW5-F1
#
_entry.id   AF-A0A392RKW5-F1
#
_cell.length_a   1.000
_cell.length_b   1.000
_cell.length_c   1.000
_cell.angle_alpha   90.00
_cell.angle_beta   90.00
_cell.angle_gamma   90.00
#
_symmetry.space_group_name_H-M   'P 1'
#
loop_
_entity.id
_entity.type
_entity.pdbx_description
1 polymer ?
#
loop_
_entity_poly.entity_id
_entity_poly.type
_entity_poly.pdbx_seq_one_letter_code
_entity_poly.pdbx_strand_id
1 'polypeptide(L)'
;MEKETKVPHCLILPYPAQGHVNPMIQFSKRLIEKGVKVTLITVTSLWKSLSTKNLTSIEVESISDGYDEGGLAAAKSLEDYKETFWRVGTQTL
;
A
#
# COMPACT_ATOMS: atom_id res chain seq x y z
N MET A 1 38.91 0.14 4.18
CA MET A 1 37.52 0.23 4.68
C MET A 1 36.60 0.04 3.49
N GLU A 2 36.02 -1.14 3.33
CA GLU A 2 34.95 -1.34 2.35
C GLU A 2 33.77 -0.47 2.79
N LYS A 3 33.28 0.38 1.89
CA LYS A 3 32.01 1.10 2.11
C LYS A 3 30.90 0.07 1.99
N GLU A 4 30.20 -0.21 3.08
CA GLU A 4 28.91 -0.90 3.01
C GLU A 4 28.00 -0.14 2.04
N THR A 5 27.66 -0.77 0.92
CA THR A 5 26.71 -0.23 -0.03
C THR A 5 25.32 -0.36 0.57
N LYS A 6 24.78 0.73 1.11
CA LYS A 6 23.40 0.77 1.61
C LYS A 6 22.43 0.62 0.44
N VAL A 7 21.58 -0.39 0.50
CA VAL A 7 20.47 -0.56 -0.44
C VAL A 7 19.38 0.47 -0.11
N PRO A 8 18.95 1.31 -1.07
CA PRO A 8 17.85 2.24 -0.84
C PRO A 8 16.54 1.46 -0.61
N HIS A 9 15.71 1.95 0.31
CA HIS A 9 14.40 1.38 0.62
C HIS A 9 13.32 2.43 0.37
N CYS A 10 12.41 2.14 -0.55
CA CYS A 10 11.26 2.99 -0.87
C CYS A 10 9.98 2.44 -0.25
N LEU A 11 9.28 3.30 0.48
CA LEU A 11 7.89 3.10 0.89
C LEU A 11 6.97 3.67 -0.20
N ILE A 12 6.03 2.87 -0.69
CA ILE A 12 5.12 3.28 -1.76
C ILE A 12 3.69 3.23 -1.25
N LEU A 13 3.02 4.39 -1.23
CA LEU A 13 1.66 4.54 -0.74
C LEU A 13 0.73 5.03 -1.87
N PRO A 14 0.18 4.12 -2.71
CA PRO A 14 -0.86 4.47 -3.68
C PRO A 14 -2.14 4.97 -2.99
N TYR A 15 -2.91 5.80 -3.71
CA TYR A 15 -4.31 5.99 -3.38
C TYR A 15 -5.06 4.64 -3.48
N PRO A 16 -5.95 4.28 -2.53
CA PRO A 16 -6.60 2.97 -2.45
C PRO A 16 -7.73 2.81 -3.48
N ALA A 17 -7.39 2.86 -4.77
CA ALA A 17 -8.28 2.53 -5.87
C ALA A 17 -7.52 1.72 -6.92
N GLN A 18 -8.21 0.76 -7.55
CA GLN A 18 -7.60 -0.18 -8.50
C GLN A 18 -6.81 0.51 -9.62
N GLY A 19 -7.31 1.64 -10.13
CA GLY A 19 -6.65 2.44 -11.16
C GLY A 19 -5.31 3.05 -10.74
N HIS A 20 -5.06 3.21 -9.43
CA HIS A 20 -3.80 3.70 -8.88
C HIS A 20 -2.90 2.56 -8.38
N VAL A 21 -3.48 1.55 -7.73
CA VAL A 21 -2.73 0.42 -7.15
C VAL A 21 -2.02 -0.41 -8.23
N ASN A 22 -2.69 -0.72 -9.34
CA ASN A 22 -2.09 -1.53 -10.41
C ASN A 22 -0.85 -0.87 -11.04
N PRO A 23 -0.87 0.42 -11.45
CA PRO A 23 0.33 1.12 -11.88
C PRO A 23 1.44 1.14 -10.82
N MET A 24 1.11 1.35 -9.54
CA MET A 24 2.12 1.40 -8.47
C MET A 24 2.77 0.04 -8.21
N ILE A 25 2.06 -1.08 -8.41
CA ILE A 25 2.67 -2.42 -8.41
C ILE A 25 3.70 -2.55 -9.54
N GLN A 26 3.38 -2.12 -10.76
CA GLN A 26 4.31 -2.20 -11.88
C GLN A 26 5.53 -1.28 -11.69
N PHE A 27 5.31 -0.09 -11.13
CA PHE A 27 6.39 0.80 -10.73
C PHE A 27 7.29 0.17 -9.66
N SER A 28 6.71 -0.49 -8.66
CA SER A 28 7.44 -1.23 -7.62
C SER A 28 8.35 -2.31 -8.20
N LYS A 29 7.85 -3.11 -9.16
CA LYS A 29 8.64 -4.13 -9.86
C LYS A 29 9.87 -3.53 -10.55
N ARG A 30 9.68 -2.40 -11.25
CA ARG A 30 10.78 -1.70 -11.93
C ARG A 30 11.83 -1.18 -10.95
N LEU A 31 11.44 -0.74 -9.76
CA LEU A 31 12.39 -0.32 -8.71
C LEU A 31 13.20 -1.50 -8.17
N ILE A 32 12.55 -2.65 -7.94
CA ILE A 32 13.20 -3.88 -7.50
C ILE A 32 14.23 -4.35 -8.54
N GLU A 33 13.88 -4.31 -9.84
CA GLU A 33 14.81 -4.61 -10.94
C GLU A 33 16.04 -3.67 -10.98
N LYS A 34 15.96 -2.49 -10.34
CA LYS A 34 17.07 -1.55 -10.19
C LYS A 34 17.82 -1.69 -8.87
N GLY A 35 17.54 -2.73 -8.09
CA GLY A 35 18.20 -3.00 -6.81
C GLY A 35 17.69 -2.16 -5.65
N VAL A 36 16.46 -1.63 -5.73
CA VAL A 36 15.81 -0.87 -4.64
C VAL A 36 14.91 -1.81 -3.85
N LYS A 37 15.02 -1.82 -2.52
CA LYS A 37 14.03 -2.49 -1.66
C LYS A 37 12.73 -1.71 -1.69
N VAL A 38 11.59 -2.39 -1.82
CA VAL A 38 10.28 -1.74 -1.87
C VAL A 38 9.32 -2.38 -0.87
N THR A 39 8.64 -1.52 -0.09
CA THR A 39 7.45 -1.90 0.68
C THR A 39 6.25 -1.11 0.14
N LEU A 40 5.24 -1.83 -0.34
CA LEU A 40 3.99 -1.25 -0.83
C LEU A 40 2.97 -1.22 0.31
N ILE A 41 2.52 -0.03 0.69
CA ILE A 41 1.46 0.15 1.68
C ILE A 41 0.11 0.21 0.97
N THR A 42 -0.86 -0.53 1.47
CA THR A 42 -2.25 -0.47 1.03
C THR A 42 -3.19 -0.30 2.22
N VAL A 43 -4.51 -0.29 1.98
CA VAL A 43 -5.50 -0.30 3.06
C VAL A 43 -5.98 -1.72 3.34
N THR A 44 -6.33 -2.03 4.59
CA THR A 44 -6.74 -3.37 5.02
C THR A 44 -7.92 -3.92 4.22
N SER A 45 -8.88 -3.09 3.84
CA SER A 45 -10.02 -3.50 2.99
C SER A 45 -9.60 -4.01 1.60
N LEU A 46 -8.48 -3.51 1.07
CA LEU A 46 -7.91 -3.94 -0.22
C LEU A 46 -6.88 -5.06 -0.06
N TRP A 47 -6.37 -5.29 1.15
CA TRP A 47 -5.36 -6.30 1.43
C TRP A 47 -5.79 -7.69 0.97
N LYS A 48 -7.02 -8.11 1.31
CA LYS A 48 -7.55 -9.45 0.93
C LYS A 48 -7.56 -9.65 -0.58
N SER A 49 -7.84 -8.60 -1.36
CA SER A 49 -7.78 -8.66 -2.82
C SER A 49 -6.34 -8.71 -3.33
N LEU A 50 -5.44 -7.93 -2.73
CA LEU A 50 -4.03 -7.87 -3.13
C LEU A 50 -3.24 -9.12 -2.75
N SER A 51 -3.52 -9.74 -1.60
CA SER A 51 -2.87 -10.98 -1.16
C SER A 51 -3.14 -12.16 -2.10
N THR A 52 -4.24 -12.12 -2.86
CA THR A 52 -4.52 -13.12 -3.91
C THR A 52 -3.73 -12.89 -5.19
N LYS A 53 -3.27 -11.66 -5.43
CA LYS A 53 -2.35 -11.36 -6.53
C LYS A 53 -0.97 -11.79 -6.05
N ASN A 54 -0.36 -12.78 -6.71
CA ASN A 54 0.95 -13.29 -6.35
C ASN A 54 2.02 -12.17 -6.49
N LEU A 55 2.25 -11.42 -5.42
CA LEU A 55 3.20 -10.31 -5.31
C LEU A 55 4.49 -10.77 -4.61
N THR A 56 4.94 -12.00 -4.88
CA THR A 56 6.09 -12.65 -4.20
C THR A 56 7.40 -11.85 -4.18
N SER A 57 7.56 -10.85 -5.06
CA SER A 57 8.74 -9.98 -5.10
C SER A 57 8.59 -8.64 -4.38
N ILE A 58 7.38 -8.29 -3.91
CA ILE A 58 7.09 -7.00 -3.28
C ILE A 58 6.61 -7.27 -1.85
N GLU A 59 7.29 -6.68 -0.86
CA GLU A 59 6.80 -6.62 0.52
C GLU A 59 5.56 -5.71 0.52
N VAL A 60 4.43 -6.23 0.99
CA VAL A 60 3.18 -5.46 1.07
C VAL A 60 2.82 -5.38 2.54
N GLU A 61 2.42 -4.20 3.00
CA GLU A 61 1.86 -3.98 4.33
C GLU A 61 0.54 -3.22 4.21
N SER A 62 -0.28 -3.22 5.26
CA SER A 62 -1.57 -2.53 5.25
C SER A 62 -1.76 -1.62 6.45
N ILE A 63 -2.36 -0.46 6.20
CA ILE A 63 -2.92 0.43 7.23
C ILE A 63 -4.43 0.35 7.24
N SER A 64 -5.07 0.70 8.37
CA SER A 64 -6.53 0.71 8.44
C SER A 64 -7.10 1.88 7.64
N ASP A 65 -8.21 1.65 6.95
CA ASP A 65 -9.06 2.70 6.39
C ASP A 65 -10.28 3.02 7.28
N GLY A 66 -10.40 2.33 8.42
CA GLY A 66 -11.55 2.39 9.32
C GLY A 66 -12.77 1.65 8.79
N TYR A 67 -12.62 0.98 7.64
CA TYR A 67 -13.63 0.20 6.95
C TYR A 67 -13.03 -1.14 6.49
N ASP A 68 -12.16 -1.74 7.32
CA ASP A 68 -11.28 -2.86 6.96
C ASP A 68 -12.00 -4.09 6.36
N GLU A 69 -13.29 -4.27 6.64
CA GLU A 69 -14.10 -5.39 6.14
C GLU A 69 -14.92 -5.07 4.88
N GLY A 70 -15.21 -3.79 4.58
CA GLY A 70 -16.14 -3.40 3.51
C GLY A 70 -15.68 -2.24 2.62
N GLY A 71 -14.54 -1.62 2.95
CA GLY A 71 -13.99 -0.46 2.26
C GLY A 71 -15.01 0.67 2.09
N LEU A 72 -14.88 1.40 0.98
CA LEU A 72 -15.77 2.51 0.65
C LEU A 72 -17.26 2.12 0.62
N ALA A 73 -17.61 0.87 0.29
CA ALA A 73 -19.00 0.42 0.21
C ALA A 73 -19.68 0.32 1.59
N ALA A 74 -18.89 0.23 2.68
CA ALA A 74 -19.41 0.23 4.04
C ALA A 74 -19.53 1.64 4.66
N ALA A 75 -19.02 2.67 4.00
CA ALA A 75 -19.10 4.05 4.46
C ALA A 75 -20.43 4.70 4.08
N LYS A 76 -20.84 5.74 4.83
CA LYS A 76 -22.08 6.48 4.55
C LYS A 76 -21.97 7.35 3.30
N SER A 77 -20.78 7.86 3.02
CA SER A 77 -20.44 8.64 1.85
C SER A 77 -18.93 8.60 1.59
N LEU A 78 -18.49 9.17 0.46
CA LEU A 78 -17.07 9.30 0.17
C LEU A 78 -16.37 10.24 1.16
N GLU A 79 -17.06 11.28 1.62
CA GLU A 79 -16.55 12.24 2.59
C GLU A 79 -16.34 11.58 3.96
N ASP A 80 -17.33 10.80 4.41
CA ASP A 80 -17.29 10.01 5.65
C ASP A 80 -16.15 8.97 5.63
N TYR A 81 -15.94 8.32 4.47
CA TYR A 81 -14.80 7.43 4.26
C TYR A 81 -13.46 8.18 4.39
N LYS A 82 -13.29 9.31 3.69
CA LYS A 82 -12.03 10.07 3.68
C LYS A 82 -11.68 10.62 5.06
N GLU A 83 -12.66 11.17 5.78
CA GLU A 83 -12.46 11.69 7.13
C GLU A 83 -12.04 10.56 8.09
N THR A 84 -12.74 9.43 8.02
CA THR A 84 -12.41 8.26 8.83
C THR A 84 -11.01 7.73 8.51
N PHE A 85 -10.68 7.54 7.23
CA PHE A 85 -9.37 7.09 6.79
C PHE A 85 -8.26 8.03 7.27
N TRP A 86 -8.45 9.34 7.14
CA TRP A 86 -7.47 10.32 7.63
C TRP A 86 -7.25 10.22 9.15
N ARG A 87 -8.34 10.02 9.90
CA ARG A 87 -8.30 9.91 11.37
C ARG A 87 -7.64 8.62 11.85
N VAL A 88 -7.92 7.47 11.22
CA VAL A 88 -7.45 6.16 11.72
C VAL A 88 -6.18 5.68 11.02
N GLY A 89 -5.99 5.99 9.74
CA GLY A 89 -4.85 5.53 8.96
C GLY A 89 -3.51 6.07 9.49
N THR A 90 -3.52 7.26 10.10
CA THR A 90 -2.35 7.86 10.76
C THR A 90 -1.94 7.15 12.06
N GLN A 91 -2.82 6.32 12.63
CA GLN A 91 -2.56 5.58 13.87
C GLN A 91 -2.01 4.18 13.62
N THR A 92 -2.08 3.71 12.38
CA THR A 92 -1.79 2.33 12.00
C THR A 92 -0.52 2.17 11.17
N LEU A 93 0.37 3.17 11.18
CA LEU A 93 1.67 3.15 10.50
C LEU A 93 2.82 3.12 11.52
#